data_AF-A0A8H7NNH6-F1
#
_entry.id   AF-A0A8H7NNH6-F1
#
_cell.length_a   1.000
_cell.length_b   1.000
_cell.length_c   1.000
_cell.angle_alpha   90.00
_cell.angle_beta   90.00
_cell.angle_gamma   90.00
#
_symmetry.space_group_name_H-M   'P 1'
#
loop_
_entity.id
_entity.type
_entity.pdbx_description
1 polymer ?
#
loop_
_entity_poly.entity_id
_entity_poly.type
_entity_poly.pdbx_seq_one_letter_code
_entity_poly.pdbx_strand_id
1 'polypeptide(L)'
;MPGMAFVPPQGQMPNNNDQDGDQEANELEELKKKLQAAKLPQEVSKTVDRELRRLSKMMPMNQEYQVTRTWLETLSEIPWAAVTEDRLGPETLNRARKQLDTDHYGLDKVKKRLIEYLAVLRLKQSINDGVDAKIKQAEEEEASSAAGTTQMEEELDDHVPQIKPSLQDSAKLQVLKSKRMVDKSPIMLLVGPRG
;
A
#
# COMPACT_ATOMS: atom_id res chain seq x y z
N MET A 1 -2.05 -7.23 -83.94
CA MET A 1 -1.87 -6.14 -82.95
C MET A 1 -2.16 -6.70 -81.56
N PRO A 2 -1.39 -6.32 -80.52
CA PRO A 2 -1.21 -7.10 -79.28
C PRO A 2 -2.38 -6.95 -78.30
N GLY A 3 -2.59 -8.00 -77.50
CA GLY A 3 -3.66 -8.10 -76.51
C GLY A 3 -3.52 -7.11 -75.36
N MET A 4 -4.60 -6.40 -75.05
CA MET A 4 -4.71 -5.55 -73.87
C MET A 4 -4.84 -6.42 -72.62
N ALA A 5 -3.78 -6.44 -71.81
CA ALA A 5 -3.86 -6.90 -70.42
C ALA A 5 -4.60 -5.84 -69.59
N PHE A 6 -5.76 -6.20 -69.07
CA PHE A 6 -6.50 -5.42 -68.08
C PHE A 6 -5.76 -5.53 -66.74
N VAL A 7 -5.06 -4.46 -66.33
CA VAL A 7 -4.46 -4.34 -65.00
C VAL A 7 -5.51 -3.68 -64.09
N PRO A 8 -6.03 -4.38 -63.05
CA PRO A 8 -6.99 -3.77 -62.15
C PRO A 8 -6.32 -2.61 -61.37
N PRO A 9 -7.04 -1.50 -61.13
CA PRO A 9 -6.51 -0.39 -60.35
C PRO A 9 -6.26 -0.86 -58.93
N GLN A 10 -5.03 -0.67 -58.47
CA GLN A 10 -4.59 -1.02 -57.14
C GLN A 10 -5.37 -0.16 -56.14
N GLY A 11 -6.38 -0.75 -55.50
CA GLY A 11 -7.14 -0.14 -54.42
C GLY A 11 -6.19 0.19 -53.28
N GLN A 12 -5.85 1.47 -53.15
CA GLN A 12 -5.22 2.00 -51.95
C GLN A 12 -6.26 1.87 -50.83
N MET A 13 -6.17 0.81 -50.04
CA MET A 13 -6.98 0.67 -48.84
C MET A 13 -6.63 1.84 -47.92
N PRO A 14 -7.60 2.64 -47.43
CA PRO A 14 -7.32 3.63 -46.41
C PRO A 14 -6.76 2.91 -45.18
N ASN A 15 -5.57 3.34 -44.76
CA ASN A 15 -4.88 2.82 -43.60
C ASN A 15 -5.63 3.30 -42.34
N ASN A 16 -6.57 2.51 -41.82
CA ASN A 16 -7.30 2.79 -40.58
C ASN A 16 -6.39 2.86 -39.32
N ASN A 17 -5.11 2.56 -39.46
CA ASN A 17 -4.15 2.44 -38.37
C ASN A 17 -3.90 3.74 -37.60
N ASP A 18 -4.23 4.90 -38.18
CA ASP A 18 -3.99 6.21 -37.54
C ASP A 18 -5.05 6.53 -36.46
N GLN A 19 -6.29 6.03 -36.58
CA GLN A 19 -7.31 6.24 -35.54
C GLN A 19 -7.14 5.33 -34.32
N ASP A 20 -6.67 4.10 -34.54
CA ASP A 20 -6.44 3.13 -33.46
C ASP A 20 -5.26 3.56 -32.57
N GLY A 21 -4.18 4.10 -33.15
CA GLY A 21 -3.02 4.58 -32.38
C GLY A 21 -3.32 5.79 -31.47
N ASP A 22 -4.21 6.69 -31.89
CA ASP A 22 -4.62 7.85 -31.09
C ASP A 22 -5.50 7.46 -29.89
N GLN A 23 -6.39 6.48 -30.07
CA GLN A 23 -7.20 5.94 -28.97
C GLN A 23 -6.34 5.21 -27.93
N GLU A 24 -5.40 4.39 -28.38
CA GLU A 24 -4.49 3.63 -27.51
C GLU A 24 -3.57 4.55 -26.68
N ALA A 25 -3.08 5.63 -27.29
CA ALA A 25 -2.26 6.62 -26.59
C ALA A 25 -3.03 7.29 -25.45
N ASN A 26 -4.32 7.59 -25.68
CA ASN A 26 -5.19 8.18 -24.68
C ASN A 26 -5.49 7.21 -23.53
N GLU A 27 -5.78 5.94 -23.82
CA GLU A 27 -6.02 4.92 -22.78
C GLU A 27 -4.80 4.71 -21.86
N LEU A 28 -3.59 4.72 -22.43
CA LEU A 28 -2.36 4.56 -21.65
C LEU A 28 -2.14 5.78 -20.73
N GLU A 29 -2.46 6.98 -21.20
CA GLU A 29 -2.39 8.19 -20.38
C GLU A 29 -3.40 8.16 -19.22
N GLU A 30 -4.62 7.68 -19.47
CA GLU A 30 -5.63 7.50 -18.42
C GLU A 30 -5.18 6.48 -17.36
N LEU A 31 -4.63 5.34 -17.79
CA LEU A 31 -4.09 4.34 -16.87
C LEU A 31 -2.96 4.91 -16.00
N LYS A 32 -2.07 5.70 -16.60
CA LYS A 32 -1.00 6.39 -15.87
C LYS A 32 -1.56 7.36 -14.83
N LYS A 33 -2.62 8.13 -15.17
CA LYS A 33 -3.29 9.04 -14.23
C LYS A 33 -3.90 8.27 -13.05
N LYS A 34 -4.57 7.15 -13.30
CA LYS A 34 -5.14 6.29 -12.23
C LYS A 34 -4.06 5.75 -11.30
N LEU A 35 -2.95 5.27 -11.84
CA LEU A 35 -1.83 4.75 -11.06
C LEU A 35 -1.15 5.83 -10.20
N GLN A 36 -1.04 7.06 -10.71
CA GLN A 36 -0.53 8.20 -9.93
C GLN A 36 -1.49 8.60 -8.81
N ALA A 37 -2.81 8.55 -9.06
CA ALA A 37 -3.82 8.84 -8.06
C ALA A 37 -3.87 7.80 -6.93
N ALA A 38 -3.50 6.55 -7.21
CA ALA A 38 -3.56 5.43 -6.27
C ALA A 38 -2.58 5.53 -5.08
N LYS A 39 -1.67 6.53 -5.04
CA LYS A 39 -0.70 6.75 -3.94
C LYS A 39 0.10 5.49 -3.60
N LEU A 40 0.69 4.88 -4.63
CA LEU A 40 1.45 3.64 -4.52
C LEU A 40 2.66 3.78 -3.58
N PRO A 41 2.97 2.77 -2.75
CA PRO A 41 4.24 2.70 -2.02
C PRO A 41 5.43 2.76 -2.96
N GLN A 42 6.57 3.31 -2.51
CA GLN A 42 7.73 3.58 -3.36
C GLN A 42 8.26 2.33 -4.10
N GLU A 43 8.25 1.17 -3.44
CA GLU A 43 8.68 -0.10 -4.04
C GLU A 43 7.75 -0.53 -5.19
N VAL A 44 6.44 -0.40 -4.98
CA VAL A 44 5.41 -0.76 -5.96
C VAL A 44 5.44 0.21 -7.13
N SER A 45 5.56 1.53 -6.87
CA SER A 45 5.64 2.56 -7.91
C SER A 45 6.79 2.30 -8.89
N LYS A 46 7.98 1.94 -8.39
CA LYS A 46 9.13 1.62 -9.26
C LYS A 46 8.84 0.45 -10.21
N THR A 47 8.15 -0.57 -9.71
CA THR A 47 7.77 -1.74 -10.50
C THR A 47 6.71 -1.39 -11.54
N VAL A 48 5.70 -0.63 -11.14
CA VAL A 48 4.64 -0.11 -12.01
C VAL A 48 5.22 0.75 -13.13
N ASP A 49 6.14 1.67 -12.82
CA ASP A 49 6.79 2.54 -13.80
C ASP A 49 7.60 1.74 -14.83
N ARG A 50 8.26 0.66 -14.39
CA ARG A 50 9.00 -0.24 -15.28
C ARG A 50 8.06 -0.97 -16.24
N GLU A 51 6.96 -1.54 -15.73
CA GLU A 51 6.00 -2.25 -16.58
C GLU A 51 5.22 -1.30 -17.49
N LEU A 52 4.91 -0.08 -17.06
CA LEU A 52 4.24 0.93 -17.89
C LEU A 52 5.12 1.37 -19.06
N ARG A 53 6.44 1.53 -18.84
CA ARG A 53 7.42 1.76 -19.91
C ARG A 53 7.58 0.57 -20.86
N ARG A 54 7.36 -0.64 -20.36
CA ARG A 54 7.38 -1.86 -21.19
C ARG A 54 6.13 -1.94 -22.05
N LEU A 55 4.96 -1.67 -21.45
CA LEU A 55 3.66 -1.65 -22.13
C LEU A 55 3.65 -0.63 -23.27
N SER A 56 4.18 0.58 -23.06
CA SER A 56 4.21 1.63 -24.09
C SER A 56 5.09 1.30 -25.31
N LYS A 57 5.95 0.28 -25.22
CA LYS A 57 6.81 -0.17 -26.32
C LYS A 57 6.29 -1.44 -26.98
N MET A 58 5.31 -2.09 -26.38
CA MET A 58 4.77 -3.36 -26.86
C MET A 58 3.68 -3.10 -27.88
N MET A 59 3.63 -3.89 -28.94
CA MET A 59 2.53 -3.82 -29.90
C MET A 59 1.22 -4.33 -29.26
N PRO A 60 0.09 -3.66 -29.47
CA PRO A 60 -1.22 -4.06 -28.92
C PRO A 60 -1.66 -5.47 -29.32
N MET A 61 -1.22 -5.93 -30.49
CA MET A 61 -1.52 -7.26 -31.03
C MET A 61 -0.77 -8.38 -30.29
N ASN A 62 0.18 -8.06 -29.40
CA ASN A 62 0.89 -9.03 -28.58
C ASN A 62 0.00 -9.54 -27.44
N GLN A 63 -0.02 -10.85 -27.22
CA GLN A 63 -0.77 -11.49 -26.13
C GLN A 63 -0.35 -10.97 -24.74
N GLU A 64 0.92 -10.62 -24.58
CA GLU A 64 1.47 -10.06 -23.33
C GLU A 64 0.96 -8.64 -23.02
N TYR A 65 0.48 -7.89 -24.03
CA TYR A 65 0.02 -6.51 -23.87
C TYR A 65 -1.23 -6.48 -22.98
N GLN A 66 -2.21 -7.32 -23.31
CA GLN A 66 -3.48 -7.37 -22.59
C GLN A 66 -3.30 -7.86 -21.15
N VAL A 67 -2.41 -8.83 -20.92
CA VAL A 67 -2.09 -9.32 -19.57
C VAL A 67 -1.47 -8.21 -18.72
N THR A 68 -0.49 -7.50 -19.27
CA THR A 68 0.21 -6.41 -18.57
C THR A 68 -0.73 -5.23 -18.27
N ARG A 69 -1.59 -4.87 -19.23
CA ARG A 69 -2.63 -3.83 -19.08
C ARG A 69 -3.60 -4.18 -17.97
N THR A 70 -4.18 -5.38 -18.00
CA THR A 70 -5.14 -5.85 -16.99
C THR A 70 -4.52 -5.87 -15.59
N TRP A 71 -3.25 -6.28 -15.48
CA TRP A 71 -2.54 -6.29 -14.21
C TRP A 71 -2.32 -4.87 -13.66
N LEU A 72 -1.92 -3.92 -14.51
CA LEU A 72 -1.76 -2.51 -14.12
C LEU A 72 -3.11 -1.88 -13.74
N GLU A 73 -4.19 -2.20 -14.44
CA GLU A 73 -5.55 -1.76 -14.10
C GLU A 73 -5.96 -2.28 -12.72
N THR A 74 -5.79 -3.58 -12.47
CA THR A 74 -6.08 -4.20 -11.17
C THR A 74 -5.30 -3.51 -10.04
N LEU A 75 -4.02 -3.18 -10.26
CA LEU A 75 -3.22 -2.46 -9.27
C LEU A 75 -3.75 -1.06 -8.97
N SER A 76 -4.33 -0.38 -9.97
CA SER A 76 -4.89 0.96 -9.82
C SER A 76 -6.19 0.98 -9.01
N GLU A 77 -6.93 -0.13 -8.98
CA GLU A 77 -8.20 -0.27 -8.27
C GLU A 77 -8.02 -0.60 -6.78
N ILE A 78 -6.85 -1.08 -6.39
CA ILE A 78 -6.57 -1.44 -4.99
C ILE A 78 -6.50 -0.17 -4.13
N PRO A 79 -7.18 -0.13 -2.97
CA PRO A 79 -7.18 1.05 -2.10
C PRO A 79 -5.91 1.13 -1.24
N TRP A 80 -4.76 1.44 -1.85
CA TRP A 80 -3.45 1.49 -1.18
C TRP A 80 -3.39 2.45 0.02
N ALA A 81 -4.07 3.60 -0.09
CA ALA A 81 -4.06 4.63 0.94
C ALA A 81 -5.31 4.63 1.84
N ALA A 82 -6.37 3.90 1.46
CA ALA A 82 -7.58 3.90 2.25
C ALA A 82 -7.42 2.93 3.42
N VAL A 83 -7.43 3.46 4.64
CA VAL A 83 -7.37 2.69 5.87
C VAL A 83 -8.62 2.99 6.67
N THR A 84 -9.30 1.95 7.13
CA THR A 84 -10.40 2.07 8.07
C THR A 84 -9.87 2.08 9.50
N GLU A 85 -10.38 2.99 10.33
CA GLU A 85 -10.13 2.98 11.77
C GLU A 85 -10.80 1.76 12.41
N ASP A 86 -10.00 0.92 13.06
CA ASP A 86 -10.54 -0.20 13.82
C ASP A 86 -11.10 0.29 15.17
N ARG A 87 -12.35 -0.07 15.48
CA ARG A 87 -13.07 0.38 16.68
C ARG A 87 -13.02 -0.67 17.79
N LEU A 88 -11.81 -1.05 18.21
CA LEU A 88 -11.56 -2.00 19.32
C LEU A 88 -11.58 -1.30 20.69
N GLY A 89 -12.71 -0.67 21.03
CA GLY A 89 -12.91 0.02 22.31
C GLY A 89 -13.28 -0.88 23.50
N PRO A 90 -13.52 -0.27 24.69
CA PRO A 90 -13.94 -0.94 25.92
C PRO A 90 -15.17 -1.83 25.80
N GLU A 91 -16.16 -1.39 25.02
CA GLU A 91 -17.45 -2.05 24.85
C GLU A 91 -17.48 -3.09 23.74
N THR A 92 -16.36 -3.29 23.02
CA THR A 92 -16.35 -4.12 21.81
C THR A 92 -16.75 -5.56 22.07
N LEU A 93 -16.30 -6.14 23.19
CA LEU A 93 -16.61 -7.53 23.54
C LEU A 93 -18.10 -7.71 23.88
N ASN A 94 -18.68 -6.75 24.61
CA ASN A 94 -20.11 -6.76 24.96
C ASN A 94 -20.97 -6.63 23.71
N ARG A 95 -20.63 -5.68 22.83
CA ARG A 95 -21.31 -5.47 21.54
C ARG A 95 -21.18 -6.70 20.64
N ALA A 96 -19.98 -7.25 20.49
CA ALA A 96 -19.75 -8.43 19.67
C ALA A 96 -20.55 -9.64 20.17
N ARG A 97 -20.58 -9.88 21.49
CA ARG A 97 -21.38 -10.96 22.06
C ARG A 97 -22.87 -10.78 21.77
N LYS A 98 -23.42 -9.59 22.02
CA LYS A 98 -24.82 -9.29 21.76
C LYS A 98 -25.18 -9.46 20.28
N GLN A 99 -24.32 -8.99 19.38
CA GLN A 99 -24.53 -9.14 17.93
C GLN A 99 -24.50 -10.61 17.51
N LEU A 100 -23.50 -11.38 17.97
CA LEU A 100 -23.39 -12.80 17.66
C LEU A 100 -24.58 -13.61 18.17
N ASP A 101 -25.09 -13.29 19.36
CA ASP A 101 -26.27 -13.95 19.94
C ASP A 101 -27.58 -13.56 19.24
N THR A 102 -27.65 -12.35 18.67
CA THR A 102 -28.81 -11.88 17.91
C THR A 102 -28.84 -12.50 16.51
N ASP A 103 -27.71 -12.51 15.82
CA ASP A 103 -27.63 -12.94 14.42
C ASP A 103 -27.56 -14.47 14.29
N HIS A 104 -27.12 -15.18 15.32
CA HIS A 104 -26.89 -16.62 15.27
C HIS A 104 -27.43 -17.34 16.51
N TYR A 105 -28.27 -18.35 16.30
CA TYR A 105 -28.74 -19.24 17.38
C TYR A 105 -27.72 -20.36 17.66
N GLY A 106 -27.46 -20.66 18.93
CA GLY A 106 -26.50 -21.69 19.36
C GLY A 106 -25.03 -21.29 19.13
N LEU A 107 -24.20 -22.24 18.67
CA LEU A 107 -22.77 -22.06 18.38
C LEU A 107 -21.91 -21.58 19.58
N ASP A 108 -22.29 -21.93 20.82
CA ASP A 108 -21.64 -21.42 22.04
C ASP A 108 -20.11 -21.59 22.04
N LYS A 109 -19.62 -22.75 21.57
CA LYS A 109 -18.18 -23.03 21.47
C LYS A 109 -17.47 -22.12 20.46
N VAL A 110 -18.10 -21.84 19.32
CA VAL A 110 -17.54 -20.98 18.26
C VAL A 110 -17.60 -19.51 18.68
N LYS A 111 -18.74 -19.06 19.20
CA LYS A 111 -18.91 -17.70 19.72
C LYS A 111 -17.91 -17.40 20.83
N LYS A 112 -17.74 -18.31 21.79
CA LYS A 112 -16.73 -18.18 22.84
C LYS A 112 -15.34 -18.00 22.26
N ARG A 113 -14.96 -18.82 21.26
CA ARG A 113 -13.65 -18.74 20.62
C ARG A 113 -13.43 -17.42 19.87
N LEU A 114 -14.46 -16.92 19.21
CA LEU A 114 -14.39 -15.64 18.50
C LEU A 114 -14.24 -14.47 19.48
N ILE A 115 -14.95 -14.50 20.61
CA ILE A 115 -14.81 -13.49 21.67
C ILE A 115 -13.43 -13.54 22.33
N GLU A 116 -12.89 -14.74 22.59
CA GLU A 116 -11.50 -14.90 23.08
C GLU A 116 -10.50 -14.27 22.11
N TYR A 117 -10.67 -14.49 20.81
CA TYR A 117 -9.81 -13.91 19.78
C TYR A 117 -9.89 -12.38 19.76
N LEU A 118 -11.11 -11.82 19.79
CA LEU A 118 -11.32 -10.37 19.87
C LEU A 118 -10.71 -9.76 21.15
N ALA A 119 -10.75 -10.48 22.28
CA ALA A 119 -10.13 -10.03 23.52
C ALA A 119 -8.61 -9.94 23.41
N VAL A 120 -7.97 -10.93 22.77
CA VAL A 120 -6.52 -10.92 22.49
C VAL A 120 -6.16 -9.78 21.53
N LEU A 121 -6.95 -9.58 20.47
CA LEU A 121 -6.72 -8.52 19.49
C LEU A 121 -6.78 -7.14 20.14
N ARG A 122 -7.81 -6.90 20.96
CA ARG A 122 -7.93 -5.66 21.74
C ARG A 122 -6.75 -5.46 22.70
N LEU A 123 -6.31 -6.50 23.39
CA LEU A 123 -5.17 -6.41 24.31
C LEU A 123 -3.90 -5.97 23.57
N LYS A 124 -3.62 -6.57 22.40
CA LYS A 124 -2.49 -6.18 21.57
C LYS A 124 -2.58 -4.74 21.10
N GLN A 125 -3.76 -4.29 20.68
CA GLN A 125 -3.97 -2.90 20.28
C GLN A 125 -3.63 -1.95 21.44
N SER A 126 -4.16 -2.23 22.64
CA SER A 126 -3.84 -1.43 23.84
C SER A 126 -2.35 -1.40 24.18
N ILE A 127 -1.62 -2.50 23.96
CA ILE A 127 -0.17 -2.55 24.14
C ILE A 127 0.54 -1.69 23.09
N ASN A 128 0.11 -1.79 21.83
CA ASN A 128 0.66 -1.01 20.73
C ASN A 128 0.41 0.49 20.94
N ASP A 129 -0.79 0.89 21.36
CA ASP A 129 -1.11 2.29 21.69
C ASP A 129 -0.15 2.85 22.76
N GLY A 130 0.20 2.03 23.77
CA GLY A 130 1.16 2.40 24.80
C GLY A 130 2.62 2.46 24.31
N VAL A 131 2.97 1.69 23.28
CA VAL A 131 4.28 1.79 22.61
C VAL A 131 4.33 3.03 21.72
N ASP A 132 3.26 3.31 20.99
CA ASP A 132 3.14 4.46 20.10
C ASP A 132 3.20 5.78 20.89
N ALA A 133 2.57 5.84 22.08
CA ALA A 133 2.71 6.97 23.00
C ALA A 133 4.16 7.21 23.45
N LYS A 134 4.94 6.14 23.67
CA LYS A 134 6.37 6.25 24.03
C LYS A 134 7.25 6.66 22.86
N ILE A 135 6.93 6.18 21.66
CA ILE A 135 7.61 6.60 20.43
C ILE A 135 7.40 8.10 20.23
N LYS A 136 6.17 8.58 20.36
CA LYS A 136 5.84 10.00 20.22
C LYS A 136 6.58 10.88 21.24
N GLN A 137 6.63 10.45 22.51
CA GLN A 137 7.40 11.15 23.56
C GLN A 137 8.90 11.21 23.22
N ALA A 138 9.48 10.09 22.78
CA ALA A 138 10.89 10.05 22.38
C ALA A 138 11.19 10.93 21.15
N GLU A 139 10.28 10.97 20.17
CA GLU A 139 10.41 11.84 18.99
C GLU A 139 10.28 13.34 19.36
N GLU A 140 9.44 13.69 20.35
CA GLU A 140 9.31 15.05 20.88
C GLU A 140 10.55 15.48 21.69
N GLU A 141 11.15 14.58 22.47
CA GLU A 141 12.42 14.80 23.17
C GLU A 141 13.59 15.04 22.19
N GLU A 142 13.64 14.28 21.10
CA GLU A 142 14.61 14.47 20.00
C GLU A 142 14.41 15.80 19.25
N ALA A 143 13.16 16.21 19.03
CA ALA A 143 12.86 17.50 18.41
C ALA A 143 13.24 18.68 19.32
N SER A 144 13.13 18.51 20.64
CA SER A 144 13.55 19.52 21.63
C SER A 144 15.07 19.60 21.79
N SER A 145 15.82 18.50 21.62
CA SER A 145 17.29 18.51 21.71
C SER A 145 17.92 19.14 20.46
N ALA A 146 17.31 19.01 19.29
CA ALA A 146 17.74 19.65 18.04
C ALA A 146 17.51 21.18 18.02
N ALA A 147 16.50 21.69 18.73
CA ALA A 147 16.18 23.12 18.78
C ALA A 147 17.10 23.95 19.71
N GLY A 148 17.88 23.29 20.60
CA GLY A 148 18.76 23.96 21.55
C GLY A 148 20.11 24.43 20.99
N THR A 149 20.49 24.06 19.77
CA THR A 149 21.83 24.34 19.20
C THR A 149 21.89 25.64 18.37
N THR A 150 20.78 26.35 18.14
CA THR A 150 20.75 27.49 17.19
C THR A 150 21.00 28.87 17.83
N GLN A 151 21.32 28.97 19.13
CA GLN A 151 21.57 30.29 19.76
C GLN A 151 22.85 30.29 20.59
N MET A 152 24.00 30.46 19.93
CA MET A 152 25.21 31.12 20.45
C MET A 152 26.36 30.95 19.45
N GLU A 153 26.44 31.81 18.44
CA GLU A 153 27.67 32.03 17.68
C GLU A 153 27.82 33.54 17.40
N GLU A 154 28.36 34.27 18.37
CA GLU A 154 29.13 35.49 18.14
C GLU A 154 30.27 35.54 19.17
N GLU A 155 31.50 35.73 18.66
CA GLU A 155 32.81 35.89 19.35
C GLU A 155 33.63 34.64 19.76
N LEU A 156 34.60 34.33 18.88
CA LEU A 156 36.04 34.07 19.11
C LEU A 156 36.46 33.47 20.48
N ASP A 157 36.83 32.19 20.52
CA ASP A 157 38.22 31.68 20.71
C ASP A 157 38.21 30.14 20.94
N ASP A 158 39.22 29.45 20.42
CA ASP A 158 39.63 28.05 20.66
C ASP A 158 38.54 26.94 20.78
N HIS A 159 37.96 26.51 19.65
CA HIS A 159 36.82 25.57 19.66
C HIS A 159 37.19 24.11 19.38
N VAL A 160 37.09 23.28 20.42
CA VAL A 160 36.99 21.81 20.33
C VAL A 160 35.75 21.44 19.51
N PRO A 161 35.84 20.70 18.39
CA PRO A 161 34.66 20.39 17.61
C PRO A 161 33.90 19.18 18.16
N GLN A 162 32.88 19.51 18.96
CA GLN A 162 31.50 19.00 18.92
C GLN A 162 31.23 17.49 19.13
N ILE A 163 30.61 17.20 20.27
CA ILE A 163 29.87 15.97 20.57
C ILE A 163 28.74 15.83 19.54
N LYS A 164 28.71 14.73 18.78
CA LYS A 164 27.60 14.37 17.90
C LYS A 164 26.46 13.78 18.74
N PRO A 165 25.28 14.40 18.89
CA PRO A 165 24.09 13.66 19.26
C PRO A 165 23.61 12.95 17.98
N SER A 166 23.55 11.61 17.92
CA SER A 166 22.76 10.95 16.85
C SER A 166 22.76 9.42 16.83
N LEU A 167 23.71 8.72 17.45
CA LEU A 167 23.73 7.24 17.38
C LEU A 167 22.90 6.57 18.49
N GLN A 168 22.86 7.14 19.69
CA GLN A 168 22.14 6.53 20.81
C GLN A 168 20.63 6.71 20.68
N ASP A 169 20.18 7.86 20.19
CA ASP A 169 18.75 8.17 20.15
C ASP A 169 18.05 7.55 18.93
N SER A 170 18.75 7.48 17.80
CA SER A 170 18.32 6.67 16.65
C SER A 170 18.24 5.17 16.99
N ALA A 171 19.14 4.65 17.83
CA ALA A 171 19.07 3.27 18.32
C ALA A 171 17.89 3.05 19.27
N LYS A 172 17.59 3.99 20.20
CA LYS A 172 16.41 3.92 21.08
C LYS A 172 15.11 3.91 20.26
N LEU A 173 14.98 4.76 19.25
CA LEU A 173 13.83 4.80 18.36
C LEU A 173 13.66 3.49 17.57
N GLN A 174 14.75 2.90 17.09
CA GLN A 174 14.71 1.60 16.41
C GLN A 174 14.32 0.45 17.37
N VAL A 175 14.77 0.50 18.62
CA VAL A 175 14.39 -0.47 19.66
C VAL A 175 12.90 -0.33 20.02
N LEU A 176 12.38 0.89 20.14
CA LEU A 176 10.94 1.10 20.39
C LEU A 176 10.08 0.67 19.20
N LYS A 177 10.50 0.96 17.96
CA LYS A 177 9.81 0.52 16.73
C LYS A 177 9.79 -1.00 16.59
N SER A 178 10.86 -1.70 16.99
CA SER A 178 10.90 -3.17 16.96
C SER A 178 10.06 -3.84 18.05
N LYS A 179 9.69 -3.10 19.10
CA LYS A 179 8.83 -3.60 20.19
C LYS A 179 7.33 -3.59 19.85
N ARG A 180 6.94 -2.95 18.75
CA ARG A 180 5.57 -2.96 18.23
C ARG A 180 5.14 -4.39 17.88
N MET A 181 4.03 -4.86 18.46
CA MET A 181 3.52 -6.20 18.19
C MET A 181 2.76 -6.22 16.86
N VAL A 182 3.27 -6.98 15.88
CA VAL A 182 2.58 -7.20 14.59
C VAL A 182 1.59 -8.36 14.73
N ASP A 183 0.38 -8.18 14.20
CA ASP A 183 -0.65 -9.22 14.20
C ASP A 183 -0.33 -10.33 13.20
N LYS A 184 0.38 -11.36 13.72
CA LYS A 184 0.57 -12.65 13.05
C LYS A 184 -0.47 -13.67 13.50
N SER A 185 -1.71 -13.23 13.74
CA SER A 185 -2.78 -14.09 14.24
C SER A 185 -2.94 -15.33 13.34
N PRO A 186 -2.94 -16.55 13.90
CA PRO A 186 -3.09 -17.75 13.10
C PRO A 186 -4.43 -17.73 12.37
N ILE A 187 -4.40 -18.03 11.08
CA ILE A 187 -5.60 -18.23 10.26
C ILE A 187 -6.48 -19.23 11.01
N MET A 188 -7.69 -18.82 11.39
CA MET A 188 -8.66 -19.76 11.96
C MET A 188 -9.01 -20.77 10.87
N LEU A 189 -8.22 -21.85 10.80
CA LEU A 189 -8.54 -23.05 10.03
C LEU A 189 -9.82 -23.59 10.64
N LEU A 190 -10.94 -23.28 9.99
CA LEU A 190 -12.23 -23.90 10.20
C LEU A 190 -12.09 -25.37 9.75
N VAL A 191 -11.48 -26.20 10.59
CA VAL A 191 -11.47 -27.64 10.37
C VAL A 191 -12.90 -28.11 10.66
N GLY A 192 -13.71 -28.18 9.61
CA GLY A 192 -14.98 -28.89 9.64
C GLY A 192 -14.75 -30.38 9.96
N PRO A 193 -15.76 -31.08 10.48
CA PRO A 193 -15.68 -32.52 10.65
C PRO A 193 -15.28 -33.18 9.33
N ARG A 194 -14.34 -34.13 9.37
CA ARG A 194 -13.99 -34.94 8.20
C ARG A 194 -15.22 -35.76 7.83
N GLY A 195 -15.91 -35.33 6.77
CA GLY A 195 -16.91 -36.13 6.07
C GLY A 195 -16.22 -37.17 5.21
#